data_AF-A0A939IJ55-F1
#
_entry.id   AF-A0A939IJ55-F1
#
_cell.length_a   1.000
_cell.length_b   1.000
_cell.length_c   1.000
_cell.angle_alpha   90.00
_cell.angle_beta   90.00
_cell.angle_gamma   90.00
#
_symmetry.space_group_name_H-M   'P 1'
#
loop_
_entity.id
_entity.type
_entity.pdbx_description
1 polymer ?
#
loop_
_entity_poly.entity_id
_entity_poly.type
_entity_poly.pdbx_seq_one_letter_code
_entity_poly.pdbx_strand_id
1 'polypeptide(L)'
;MNKLASITIGLAVAATSLNAAADRNDRAHLAMCNDNIRQALGEDTHTRLYGIQHRRDGDRLRLKALPAEGDSQVLNCWVDEQGGVTLQTKDGVALRTPAYDGGERVSLSE
;
A
#
# COMPACT_ATOMS: atom_id res chain seq x y z
N MET A 1 -45.86 -29.62 -39.64
CA MET A 1 -45.43 -29.95 -38.26
C MET A 1 -44.00 -29.46 -38.07
N ASN A 2 -43.79 -28.24 -37.56
CA ASN A 2 -42.44 -27.71 -37.34
C ASN A 2 -42.17 -27.63 -35.84
N LYS A 3 -41.17 -28.40 -35.40
CA LYS A 3 -40.77 -28.58 -34.00
C LYS A 3 -40.08 -27.30 -33.52
N LEU A 4 -40.59 -26.73 -32.43
CA LEU A 4 -39.99 -25.61 -31.71
C LEU A 4 -38.70 -26.09 -31.06
N ALA A 5 -37.58 -25.46 -31.43
CA ALA A 5 -36.28 -25.69 -30.85
C ALA A 5 -36.17 -24.95 -29.52
N SER A 6 -35.96 -25.73 -28.46
CA SER A 6 -35.48 -25.29 -27.15
C SER A 6 -34.20 -24.47 -27.29
N ILE A 7 -34.14 -23.28 -26.69
CA ILE A 7 -32.88 -22.55 -26.52
C ILE A 7 -32.67 -22.28 -25.03
N THR A 8 -31.62 -22.93 -24.55
CA THR A 8 -31.06 -22.99 -23.21
C THR A 8 -30.71 -21.61 -22.66
N ILE A 9 -31.16 -21.30 -21.44
CA ILE A 9 -30.70 -20.14 -20.67
C ILE A 9 -29.30 -20.46 -20.14
N GLY A 10 -28.26 -20.01 -20.85
CA GLY A 10 -26.89 -20.07 -20.37
C GLY A 10 -26.63 -18.94 -19.38
N LEU A 11 -26.55 -19.26 -18.08
CA LEU A 11 -26.06 -18.33 -17.06
C LEU A 11 -24.55 -18.14 -17.24
N ALA A 12 -24.15 -17.09 -17.95
CA ALA A 12 -22.76 -16.64 -17.96
C ALA A 12 -22.49 -15.81 -16.69
N VAL A 13 -22.07 -16.46 -15.61
CA VAL A 13 -21.52 -15.76 -14.44
C VAL A 13 -20.10 -15.32 -14.80
N ALA A 14 -19.99 -14.15 -15.43
CA ALA A 14 -18.70 -13.54 -15.72
C ALA A 14 -18.02 -13.14 -14.40
N ALA A 15 -16.79 -13.63 -14.22
CA ALA A 15 -15.94 -13.35 -13.08
C ALA A 15 -15.62 -11.85 -12.97
N THR A 16 -16.30 -11.12 -12.07
CA THR A 16 -16.02 -9.71 -11.76
C THR A 16 -15.31 -9.51 -10.41
N SER A 17 -14.82 -10.58 -9.76
CA SER A 17 -14.31 -10.55 -8.38
C SER A 17 -12.90 -10.00 -8.20
N LEU A 18 -12.12 -9.75 -9.28
CA LEU A 18 -10.72 -9.32 -9.17
C LEU A 18 -10.55 -7.89 -8.63
N ASN A 19 -11.49 -6.97 -8.93
CA ASN A 19 -11.37 -5.56 -8.55
C ASN A 19 -11.54 -5.32 -7.04
N ALA A 20 -12.34 -6.15 -6.36
CA ALA A 20 -12.58 -6.01 -4.92
C ALA A 20 -11.41 -6.51 -4.05
N ALA A 21 -10.53 -7.34 -4.60
CA ALA A 21 -9.32 -7.79 -3.91
C ALA A 21 -8.20 -6.75 -4.02
N ALA A 22 -8.00 -6.17 -5.22
CA ALA A 22 -7.05 -5.08 -5.44
C ALA A 22 -7.35 -3.87 -4.55
N ASP A 23 -8.61 -3.41 -4.51
CA ASP A 23 -9.03 -2.26 -3.70
C ASP A 23 -8.83 -2.47 -2.19
N ARG A 24 -8.98 -3.71 -1.70
CA ARG A 24 -8.71 -4.03 -0.28
C ARG A 24 -7.22 -4.01 0.05
N ASN A 25 -6.39 -4.55 -0.85
CA ASN A 25 -4.94 -4.54 -0.68
C ASN A 25 -4.39 -3.11 -0.73
N ASP A 26 -4.89 -2.30 -1.67
CA ASP A 26 -4.54 -0.89 -1.82
C ASP A 26 -4.82 -0.09 -0.56
N ARG A 27 -5.99 -0.29 0.06
CA ARG A 27 -6.36 0.38 1.31
C ARG A 27 -5.45 -0.04 2.46
N ALA A 28 -5.11 -1.33 2.55
CA ALA A 28 -4.20 -1.83 3.57
C ALA A 28 -2.81 -1.22 3.43
N HIS A 29 -2.24 -1.26 2.22
CA HIS A 29 -0.93 -0.67 1.93
C HIS A 29 -0.91 0.84 2.13
N LEU A 30 -1.98 1.55 1.75
CA LEU A 30 -2.13 2.97 2.02
C LEU A 30 -2.14 3.28 3.52
N ALA A 31 -2.86 2.48 4.32
CA ALA A 31 -2.87 2.64 5.77
C ALA A 31 -1.47 2.45 6.38
N MET A 32 -0.74 1.41 5.95
CA MET A 32 0.63 1.14 6.39
C MET A 32 1.59 2.28 6.04
N CYS A 33 1.50 2.81 4.81
CA CYS A 33 2.29 3.95 4.39
C CYS A 33 1.96 5.20 5.22
N ASN A 34 0.68 5.47 5.48
CA ASN A 34 0.27 6.64 6.27
C ASN A 34 0.79 6.57 7.71
N ASP A 35 0.73 5.39 8.33
CA ASP A 35 1.25 5.16 9.67
C ASP A 35 2.77 5.42 9.74
N ASN A 36 3.53 4.83 8.82
CA ASN A 36 4.98 5.06 8.75
C ASN A 36 5.33 6.53 8.45
N ILE A 37 4.54 7.21 7.62
CA ILE A 37 4.76 8.63 7.31
C ILE A 37 4.53 9.50 8.54
N ARG A 38 3.49 9.22 9.34
CA ARG A 38 3.23 9.93 10.60
C ARG A 38 4.33 9.66 11.63
N GLN A 39 4.79 8.42 11.76
CA GLN A 39 5.92 8.10 12.62
C GLN A 39 7.20 8.83 12.21
N ALA A 40 7.43 9.02 10.90
CA ALA A 40 8.64 9.68 10.39
C ALA A 40 8.57 11.21 10.40
N LEU A 41 7.39 11.81 10.16
CA LEU A 41 7.22 13.25 9.94
C LEU A 41 6.35 13.95 10.99
N GLY A 42 5.78 13.20 11.95
CA GLY A 42 4.89 13.68 13.00
C GLY A 42 3.44 13.23 12.81
N GLU A 43 2.74 12.98 13.92
CA GLU A 43 1.37 12.46 13.95
C GLU A 43 0.36 13.33 13.20
N ASP A 44 0.56 14.65 13.21
CA ASP A 44 -0.28 15.63 12.51
C ASP A 44 0.00 15.70 11.00
N THR A 45 0.80 14.78 10.45
CA THR A 45 1.08 14.73 9.02
C THR A 45 -0.14 14.24 8.24
N HIS A 46 -0.62 15.09 7.34
CA HIS A 46 -1.61 14.72 6.34
C HIS A 46 -0.94 14.15 5.10
N THR A 47 -1.54 13.13 4.52
CA THR A 47 -1.04 12.50 3.28
C THR A 47 -2.09 12.58 2.18
N ARG A 48 -1.62 12.75 0.95
CA ARG A 48 -2.43 12.65 -0.26
C ARG A 48 -1.82 11.64 -1.21
N LEU A 49 -2.58 10.58 -1.51
CA LEU A 49 -2.17 9.58 -2.49
C LEU A 49 -2.21 10.16 -3.91
N TYR A 50 -1.13 9.98 -4.66
CA TYR A 50 -1.02 10.35 -6.08
C TYR A 50 -1.13 9.13 -7.01
N GLY A 51 -0.78 7.95 -6.52
CA GLY A 51 -0.95 6.72 -7.28
C GLY A 51 -0.31 5.53 -6.60
N ILE A 52 -0.77 4.35 -7.00
CA ILE A 52 -0.25 3.05 -6.58
C ILE A 52 0.28 2.38 -7.84
N GLN A 53 1.49 1.84 -7.74
CA GLN A 53 2.08 1.03 -8.78
C GLN A 53 2.37 -0.36 -8.23
N HIS A 54 1.59 -1.33 -8.70
CA HIS A 54 1.80 -2.73 -8.39
C HIS A 54 3.04 -3.28 -9.07
N ARG A 55 3.88 -3.96 -8.29
CA ARG A 55 5.06 -4.69 -8.77
C ARG A 55 5.00 -6.12 -8.29
N ARG A 56 5.86 -6.96 -8.86
CA ARG A 56 5.96 -8.37 -8.47
C ARG A 56 6.40 -8.54 -7.02
N ASP A 57 7.25 -7.64 -6.54
CA ASP A 57 7.87 -7.74 -5.21
C ASP A 57 7.19 -6.83 -4.17
N GLY A 58 5.99 -6.32 -4.49
CA GLY A 58 5.23 -5.39 -3.64
C GLY A 58 4.66 -4.19 -4.38
N ASP A 59 4.10 -3.25 -3.62
CA ASP A 59 3.46 -2.05 -4.15
C ASP A 59 4.29 -0.80 -3.87
N ARG A 60 4.36 0.09 -4.86
CA ARG A 60 4.91 1.44 -4.71
C ARG A 60 3.78 2.45 -4.66
N LEU A 61 3.60 3.09 -3.52
CA LEU A 61 2.66 4.18 -3.33
C LEU A 61 3.41 5.51 -3.41
N ARG A 62 2.91 6.43 -4.23
CA ARG A 62 3.43 7.80 -4.31
C ARG A 62 2.49 8.72 -3.53
N LEU A 63 2.99 9.33 -2.46
CA LEU A 63 2.21 10.20 -1.58
C LEU A 63 2.82 11.59 -1.51
N LYS A 64 1.99 12.63 -1.37
CA LYS A 64 2.43 13.93 -0.88
C LYS A 64 2.16 13.98 0.62
N ALA A 65 3.21 14.13 1.42
CA ALA A 65 3.13 14.40 2.85
C ALA A 65 3.06 15.92 3.08
N LEU A 66 2.18 16.32 3.99
CA LEU A 66 1.97 17.68 4.45
C LEU A 66 2.06 17.65 5.98
N PRO A 67 3.28 17.77 6.54
CA PRO A 67 3.45 17.86 7.98
C PRO A 67 2.85 19.18 8.51
N ALA A 68 2.50 19.23 9.78
CA ALA A 68 2.02 20.45 10.43
C ALA A 68 3.12 21.53 10.50
N GLU A 69 4.37 21.09 10.63
CA GLU A 69 5.56 21.94 10.63
C GLU A 69 6.49 21.50 9.50
N GLY A 70 7.02 22.48 8.75
CA GLY A 70 7.95 22.24 7.64
C GLY A 70 7.29 22.15 6.27
N ASP A 71 8.10 21.76 5.28
CA ASP A 71 7.69 21.76 3.88
C ASP A 71 6.96 20.48 3.49
N SER A 72 5.97 20.62 2.61
CA SER A 72 5.33 19.46 1.99
C SER A 72 6.32 18.72 1.08
N GLN A 73 6.38 17.40 1.17
CA GLN A 73 7.31 16.59 0.39
C GLN A 73 6.62 15.39 -0.27
N VAL A 74 7.13 14.99 -1.43
CA VAL A 74 6.65 13.79 -2.12
C VAL A 74 7.48 12.60 -1.69
N LEU A 75 6.78 11.54 -1.29
CA LEU A 75 7.33 10.29 -0.81
C LEU A 75 6.97 9.15 -1.75
N ASN A 76 7.91 8.23 -1.87
CA ASN A 76 7.71 6.88 -2.38
C ASN A 76 7.68 5.95 -1.18
N CYS A 77 6.54 5.36 -0.92
CA CYS A 77 6.38 4.30 0.05
C CYS A 77 6.38 2.96 -0.71
N TRP A 78 7.29 2.08 -0.35
CA TRP A 78 7.35 0.72 -0.86
C TRP A 78 6.81 -0.21 0.21
N VAL A 79 5.83 -1.04 -0.14
CA VAL A 79 5.28 -2.07 0.72
C VAL A 79 5.57 -3.41 0.06
N ASP A 80 6.43 -4.23 0.67
CA ASP A 80 6.74 -5.56 0.13
C ASP A 80 5.61 -6.58 0.43
N GLU A 81 5.69 -7.76 -0.17
CA GLU A 81 4.68 -8.84 0.00
C GLU A 81 4.59 -9.37 1.45
N GLN A 82 5.62 -9.12 2.27
CA GLN A 82 5.68 -9.51 3.69
C GLN A 82 5.14 -8.39 4.60
N GLY A 83 4.78 -7.24 4.04
CA GLY A 83 4.31 -6.07 4.76
C GLY A 83 5.43 -5.16 5.29
N GLY A 84 6.68 -5.34 4.85
CA GLY A 84 7.77 -4.42 5.13
C GLY A 84 7.54 -3.08 4.41
N VAL A 85 7.72 -1.97 5.14
CA VAL A 85 7.52 -0.61 4.62
C VAL A 85 8.86 0.12 4.51
N THR A 86 9.15 0.65 3.32
CA THR A 86 10.31 1.52 3.10
C THR A 86 9.84 2.88 2.57
N LEU A 87 10.19 3.94 3.28
CA LEU A 87 9.91 5.31 2.87
C LEU A 87 11.14 5.96 2.25
N GLN A 88 10.95 6.58 1.08
CA GLN A 88 11.98 7.37 0.40
C GLN A 88 11.38 8.68 -0.07
N THR A 89 12.15 9.76 -0.04
CA THR A 89 11.78 11.00 -0.72
C THR A 89 11.78 10.79 -2.24
N LYS A 90 11.23 11.75 -2.98
CA LYS A 90 11.32 11.78 -4.45
C LYS A 90 12.77 11.66 -4.95
N ASP A 91 13.72 12.22 -4.22
CA ASP A 91 15.14 12.28 -4.58
C ASP A 91 15.92 11.03 -4.13
N GLY A 92 15.23 10.02 -3.60
CA GLY A 92 15.82 8.73 -3.20
C GLY A 92 16.42 8.71 -1.80
N VAL A 93 16.20 9.76 -0.99
CA VAL A 93 16.65 9.79 0.41
C VAL A 93 15.73 8.93 1.25
N ALA A 94 16.26 7.90 1.91
CA ALA A 94 15.47 7.06 2.80
C ALA A 94 15.05 7.83 4.06
N LEU A 95 13.75 7.81 4.36
CA LEU A 95 13.23 8.24 5.65
C LEU A 95 13.29 7.05 6.59
N ARG A 96 14.10 7.16 7.64
CA ARG A 96 14.11 6.18 8.72
C ARG A 96 12.96 6.52 9.65
N THR A 97 11.96 5.63 9.73
CA THR A 97 11.09 5.63 10.90
C THR A 97 11.96 5.34 12.13
N PRO A 98 11.82 6.07 13.24
CA PRO A 98 12.46 5.67 14.47
C PRO A 98 11.95 4.26 14.79
N ALA A 99 12.85 3.28 14.81
CA ALA A 99 12.49 1.93 15.20
C ALA A 99 11.92 2.02 16.62
N TYR A 100 10.63 1.75 16.79
CA TYR A 100 10.12 1.42 18.10
C TYR A 100 10.79 0.09 18.47
N ASP A 101 11.70 0.13 19.43
CA ASP A 101 12.39 -1.01 20.02
C ASP A 101 11.37 -2.03 20.54
N GLY A 102 10.93 -2.90 19.64
CA GLY A 102 10.07 -4.04 19.90
C GLY A 102 10.80 -5.34 19.59
N GLY A 103 12.08 -5.44 19.97
CA GLY A 103 12.81 -6.70 19.86
C GLY A 103 14.31 -6.59 19.59
N GLU A 104 15.05 -5.79 20.34
CA GLU A 104 16.48 -6.00 20.49
C GLU A 104 16.70 -7.32 21.27
N ARG A 105 16.72 -8.46 20.58
CA ARG A 105 17.33 -9.68 21.13
C ARG A 105 18.83 -9.54 20.99
N VAL A 106 19.46 -8.86 21.94
CA VAL A 106 20.91 -8.95 22.13
C VAL A 106 21.23 -10.39 22.51
N SER A 107 21.78 -11.15 21.58
CA SER A 107 22.42 -12.42 21.92
C SER A 107 23.81 -12.10 22.45
N LEU A 108 23.93 -11.97 23.77
CA LEU A 108 25.23 -12.08 24.43
C LEU A 108 25.67 -13.54 24.29
N SER A 109 26.68 -13.78 23.46
CA SER A 109 27.42 -15.03 23.50
C SER A 109 28.44 -14.90 24.64
N GLU A 110 28.28 -15.72 25.68
CA GLU A 110 29.36 -16.07 26.61
C GLU A 110 30.10 -17.30 26.08
#